data_AF-A0A257MA95-F1
#
_entry.id   AF-A0A257MA95-F1
#
_cell.length_a   1.000
_cell.length_b   1.000
_cell.length_c   1.000
_cell.angle_alpha   90.00
_cell.angle_beta   90.00
_cell.angle_gamma   90.00
#
_symmetry.space_group_name_H-M   'P 1'
#
loop_
_entity.id
_entity.type
_entity.pdbx_description
1 polymer ?
#
loop_
_entity_poly.entity_id
_entity_poly.type
_entity_poly.pdbx_seq_one_letter_code
_entity_poly.pdbx_strand_id
1 'polypeptide(L)'
;VVDPVIEAEAGGRLLRPEAARALKDLLLPLAHVVTPNIFEAEALSGIAVSDKESAILAAREILDAGAGAVIVKGGHLDCTDLLATRDMSLFLPGRRVAGENHGVGCTYSAALTAFLASGCSLPQAARRAKRFVEYALLGSMRVGRGVGPVSQAAHLRAEAKRYRAQCNVPDAPDYLL
;
A
#
# COMPACT_ATOMS: atom_id res chain seq x y z
N VAL A 1 -9.62 0.83 -8.21
CA VAL A 1 -8.59 0.20 -7.36
C VAL A 1 -9.27 -0.87 -6.55
N VAL A 2 -8.76 -2.09 -6.56
CA VAL A 2 -9.32 -3.22 -5.80
C VAL A 2 -8.26 -3.71 -4.81
N ASP A 3 -8.59 -3.73 -3.52
CA ASP A 3 -7.76 -4.38 -2.50
C ASP A 3 -8.34 -5.77 -2.23
N PRO A 4 -7.69 -6.85 -2.71
CA PRO A 4 -8.27 -8.18 -2.68
C PRO A 4 -8.06 -8.83 -1.31
N VAL A 5 -8.75 -8.32 -0.28
CA VAL A 5 -8.63 -8.79 1.10
C VAL A 5 -9.19 -10.21 1.22
N ILE A 6 -8.32 -11.21 0.99
CA ILE A 6 -8.66 -12.64 0.98
C ILE A 6 -8.24 -13.31 2.31
N GLU A 7 -7.13 -12.88 2.88
CA GLU A 7 -6.58 -13.38 4.14
C GLU A 7 -6.26 -12.23 5.09
N ALA A 8 -6.43 -12.49 6.39
CA ALA A 8 -6.02 -11.51 7.39
C ALA A 8 -4.49 -11.52 7.52
N GLU A 9 -3.89 -10.35 7.71
CA GLU A 9 -2.45 -10.21 7.99
C GLU A 9 -2.05 -10.93 9.30
N ALA A 10 -3.01 -11.18 10.22
CA ALA A 10 -2.85 -11.98 11.43
C ALA A 10 -3.10 -13.49 11.24
N GLY A 11 -3.31 -13.94 10.00
CA GLY A 11 -3.67 -15.30 9.64
C GLY A 11 -5.18 -15.56 9.59
N GLY A 12 -5.59 -16.51 8.75
CA GLY A 12 -6.97 -16.95 8.60
C GLY A 12 -7.62 -16.46 7.31
N ARG A 13 -8.35 -17.36 6.65
CA ARG A 13 -9.08 -17.08 5.41
C ARG A 13 -10.30 -16.22 5.72
N LEU A 14 -10.34 -15.00 5.18
CA LEU A 14 -11.44 -14.06 5.40
C LEU A 14 -12.60 -14.29 4.43
N LEU A 15 -12.29 -14.78 3.22
CA LEU A 15 -13.28 -15.06 2.19
C LEU A 15 -13.61 -16.54 2.09
N ARG A 16 -14.92 -16.83 2.00
CA ARG A 16 -15.40 -18.14 1.57
C ARG A 16 -14.90 -18.42 0.15
N PRO A 17 -14.68 -19.70 -0.25
CA PRO A 17 -14.20 -20.03 -1.59
C PRO A 17 -15.02 -19.39 -2.73
N GLU A 18 -16.33 -19.28 -2.56
CA GLU A 18 -17.24 -18.67 -3.55
C GLU A 18 -17.00 -17.16 -3.68
N ALA A 19 -16.67 -16.48 -2.57
CA ALA A 19 -16.37 -15.05 -2.58
C ALA A 19 -15.01 -14.75 -3.21
N ALA A 20 -14.01 -15.60 -2.97
CA ALA A 20 -12.71 -15.51 -3.66
C ALA A 20 -12.87 -15.73 -5.17
N ARG A 21 -13.74 -16.65 -5.58
CA ARG A 21 -14.07 -16.86 -6.99
C ARG A 21 -14.81 -15.67 -7.59
N ALA A 22 -15.79 -15.10 -6.90
CA ALA A 22 -16.48 -13.89 -7.34
C ALA A 22 -15.54 -12.69 -7.49
N LEU A 23 -14.58 -12.53 -6.56
CA LEU A 23 -13.52 -11.51 -6.68
C LEU A 23 -12.71 -11.71 -7.97
N LYS A 24 -12.29 -12.95 -8.25
CA LYS A 24 -11.51 -13.27 -9.46
C LYS A 24 -12.32 -13.09 -10.75
N ASP A 25 -13.53 -13.63 -10.80
CA ASP A 25 -14.32 -13.72 -12.03
C ASP A 25 -15.10 -12.42 -12.33
N LEU A 26 -15.45 -11.63 -11.31
CA LEU A 26 -16.33 -10.45 -11.45
C LEU A 26 -15.64 -9.11 -11.15
N LEU A 27 -14.69 -9.07 -10.19
CA LEU A 27 -14.09 -7.81 -9.75
C LEU A 27 -12.73 -7.53 -10.41
N LEU A 28 -11.86 -8.54 -10.56
CA LEU A 28 -10.57 -8.34 -11.22
C LEU A 28 -10.70 -7.79 -12.65
N PRO A 29 -11.62 -8.27 -13.51
CA PRO A 29 -11.77 -7.74 -14.87
C PRO A 29 -12.16 -6.25 -14.93
N LEU A 30 -12.70 -5.70 -13.84
CA LEU A 30 -13.11 -4.29 -13.73
C LEU A 30 -12.03 -3.43 -13.05
N ALA A 31 -10.98 -4.06 -12.49
CA ALA A 31 -9.98 -3.36 -11.71
C ALA A 31 -8.97 -2.65 -12.61
N HIS A 32 -8.96 -1.31 -12.58
CA HIS A 32 -7.85 -0.53 -13.17
C HIS A 32 -6.49 -0.93 -12.57
N VAL A 33 -6.48 -1.19 -11.27
CA VAL A 33 -5.34 -1.76 -10.55
C VAL A 33 -5.83 -2.57 -9.36
N VAL A 34 -5.23 -3.74 -9.13
CA VAL A 34 -5.43 -4.58 -7.95
C VAL A 34 -4.16 -4.54 -7.07
N THR A 35 -4.32 -4.55 -5.75
CA THR A 35 -3.21 -4.33 -4.80
C THR A 35 -2.99 -5.49 -3.82
N PRO A 36 -2.80 -6.74 -4.28
CA PRO A 36 -2.62 -7.87 -3.37
C PRO A 36 -1.33 -7.73 -2.53
N ASN A 37 -1.37 -8.20 -1.29
CA ASN A 37 -0.15 -8.61 -0.58
C ASN A 37 0.38 -9.93 -1.15
N ILE A 38 1.49 -10.44 -0.62
CA ILE A 38 2.11 -11.68 -1.10
C ILE A 38 1.16 -12.88 -1.01
N PHE A 39 0.53 -13.12 0.14
CA PHE A 39 -0.40 -14.23 0.34
C PHE A 39 -1.66 -14.12 -0.53
N GLU A 40 -2.18 -12.90 -0.69
CA GLU A 40 -3.30 -12.63 -1.60
C GLU A 40 -2.91 -12.87 -3.06
N ALA A 41 -1.67 -12.53 -3.45
CA ALA A 41 -1.16 -12.79 -4.79
C ALA A 41 -1.01 -14.30 -5.03
N GLU A 42 -0.52 -15.06 -4.07
CA GLU A 42 -0.45 -16.52 -4.11
C GLU A 42 -1.86 -17.13 -4.25
N ALA A 43 -2.82 -16.65 -3.46
CA ALA A 43 -4.20 -17.13 -3.50
C ALA A 43 -4.90 -16.85 -4.85
N LEU A 44 -4.61 -15.72 -5.47
CA LEU A 44 -5.20 -15.33 -6.76
C LEU A 44 -4.54 -16.01 -7.97
N SER A 45 -3.22 -16.16 -7.94
CA SER A 45 -2.41 -16.71 -9.04
C SER A 45 -2.21 -18.22 -8.97
N GLY A 46 -2.25 -18.81 -7.77
CA GLY A 46 -1.81 -20.19 -7.54
C GLY A 46 -0.28 -20.37 -7.55
N ILE A 47 0.49 -19.27 -7.61
CA ILE A 47 1.96 -19.28 -7.65
C ILE A 47 2.49 -18.81 -6.31
N ALA A 48 3.35 -19.61 -5.68
CA ALA A 48 4.07 -19.20 -4.46
C ALA A 48 5.03 -18.04 -4.77
N VAL A 49 5.05 -17.02 -3.92
CA VAL A 49 5.82 -15.78 -4.13
C VAL A 49 6.90 -15.65 -3.06
N SER A 50 8.11 -16.10 -3.40
CA SER A 50 9.29 -16.08 -2.51
C SER A 50 10.34 -15.04 -2.89
N ASP A 51 10.28 -14.52 -4.12
CA ASP A 51 11.27 -13.63 -4.69
C ASP A 51 10.67 -12.71 -5.76
N LYS A 52 11.52 -11.90 -6.39
CA LYS A 52 11.11 -10.94 -7.43
C LYS A 52 10.60 -11.62 -8.71
N GLU A 53 11.13 -12.78 -9.06
CA GLU A 53 10.76 -13.48 -10.29
C GLU A 53 9.39 -14.15 -10.15
N SER A 54 9.19 -14.89 -9.06
CA SER A 54 7.91 -15.48 -8.67
C SER A 54 6.82 -14.42 -8.49
N ALA A 55 7.15 -13.24 -7.93
CA ALA A 55 6.22 -12.11 -7.87
C ALA A 55 5.77 -11.62 -9.25
N ILE A 56 6.68 -11.58 -10.23
CA ILE A 56 6.33 -11.23 -11.62
C ILE A 56 5.42 -12.29 -12.24
N LEU A 57 5.71 -13.57 -12.02
CA LEU A 57 4.87 -14.67 -12.51
C LEU A 57 3.46 -14.60 -11.92
N ALA A 58 3.35 -14.44 -10.59
CA ALA A 58 2.07 -14.28 -9.92
C ALA A 58 1.30 -13.06 -10.43
N ALA A 59 1.98 -11.93 -10.63
CA ALA A 59 1.35 -10.72 -11.17
C ALA A 59 0.84 -10.93 -12.60
N ARG A 60 1.55 -11.70 -13.44
CA ARG A 60 1.11 -12.03 -14.81
C ARG A 60 -0.19 -12.85 -14.80
N GLU A 61 -0.28 -13.89 -13.97
CA GLU A 61 -1.52 -14.67 -13.84
C GLU A 61 -2.72 -13.80 -13.42
N ILE A 62 -2.49 -12.83 -12.53
CA ILE A 62 -3.55 -11.90 -12.09
C ILE A 62 -3.93 -10.92 -13.20
N LEU A 63 -2.98 -10.47 -14.03
CA LEU A 63 -3.26 -9.67 -15.23
C LEU A 63 -4.06 -10.47 -16.28
N ASP A 64 -3.75 -11.75 -16.44
CA ASP A 64 -4.45 -12.65 -17.37
C ASP A 64 -5.89 -12.94 -16.90
N ALA A 65 -6.14 -12.86 -15.59
CA ALA A 65 -7.49 -12.86 -15.02
C ALA A 65 -8.29 -11.55 -15.27
N GLY A 66 -7.69 -10.56 -15.94
CA GLY A 66 -8.39 -9.37 -16.45
C GLY A 66 -8.07 -8.05 -15.73
N ALA A 67 -7.21 -8.05 -14.70
CA ALA A 67 -6.80 -6.82 -14.06
C ALA A 67 -6.02 -5.91 -15.05
N GLY A 68 -6.28 -4.59 -15.02
CA GLY A 68 -5.55 -3.62 -15.86
C GLY A 68 -4.09 -3.42 -15.41
N ALA A 69 -3.85 -3.54 -14.11
CA ALA A 69 -2.54 -3.49 -13.49
C ALA A 69 -2.55 -4.25 -12.15
N VAL A 70 -1.39 -4.68 -11.68
CA VAL A 70 -1.22 -5.38 -10.41
C VAL A 70 -0.12 -4.71 -9.60
N ILE A 71 -0.35 -4.44 -8.33
CA ILE A 71 0.66 -4.03 -7.37
C ILE A 71 0.79 -5.10 -6.29
N VAL A 72 1.79 -5.96 -6.39
CA VAL A 72 2.12 -6.93 -5.35
C VAL A 72 2.88 -6.20 -4.24
N LYS A 73 2.24 -6.02 -3.08
CA LYS A 73 2.81 -5.33 -1.91
C LYS A 73 3.86 -6.24 -1.25
N GLY A 74 5.12 -5.87 -1.37
CA GLY A 74 6.24 -6.76 -1.11
C GLY A 74 6.83 -6.65 0.29
N GLY A 75 6.00 -6.67 1.34
CA GLY A 75 6.48 -6.63 2.73
C GLY A 75 7.58 -7.66 3.01
N HIS A 76 7.44 -8.89 2.48
CA HIS A 76 8.43 -9.97 2.58
C HIS A 76 9.50 -9.94 1.47
N LEU A 77 9.36 -9.11 0.44
CA LEU A 77 10.35 -8.87 -0.61
C LEU A 77 11.21 -7.65 -0.26
N ASP A 78 11.71 -7.59 0.97
CA ASP A 78 12.45 -6.44 1.50
C ASP A 78 11.71 -5.10 1.31
N CYS A 79 10.41 -5.10 1.64
CA CYS A 79 9.51 -3.96 1.49
C CYS A 79 9.42 -3.39 0.06
N THR A 80 9.85 -4.12 -0.96
CA THR A 80 9.83 -3.68 -2.37
C THR A 80 8.54 -4.14 -3.03
N ASP A 81 7.70 -3.18 -3.45
CA ASP A 81 6.47 -3.53 -4.17
C ASP A 81 6.79 -3.78 -5.65
N LEU A 82 6.07 -4.70 -6.28
CA LEU A 82 6.09 -4.88 -7.73
C LEU A 82 4.84 -4.23 -8.32
N LEU A 83 5.02 -3.26 -9.21
CA LEU A 83 3.98 -2.79 -10.13
C LEU A 83 4.13 -3.50 -11.47
N ALA A 84 3.09 -4.19 -11.92
CA ALA A 84 3.04 -4.87 -13.21
C ALA A 84 1.83 -4.43 -14.04
N THR A 85 2.04 -4.36 -15.34
CA THR A 85 1.03 -4.20 -16.40
C THR A 85 1.35 -5.21 -17.49
N ARG A 86 0.56 -5.28 -18.57
CA ARG A 86 0.86 -6.17 -19.71
C ARG A 86 2.22 -5.89 -20.35
N ASP A 87 2.66 -4.62 -20.36
CA ASP A 87 3.84 -4.19 -21.11
C ASP A 87 5.08 -3.99 -20.24
N MET A 88 4.91 -3.91 -18.91
CA MET A 88 6.02 -3.59 -18.01
C MET A 88 5.88 -4.15 -16.61
N SER A 89 7.04 -4.41 -15.99
CA SER A 89 7.21 -4.68 -14.56
C SER A 89 8.18 -3.66 -13.97
N LEU A 90 7.81 -3.05 -12.85
CA LEU A 90 8.59 -2.02 -12.16
C LEU A 90 8.62 -2.32 -10.66
N PHE A 91 9.82 -2.47 -10.13
CA PHE A 91 10.03 -2.56 -8.69
C PHE A 91 10.04 -1.17 -8.06
N LEU A 92 9.34 -1.04 -6.94
CA LEU A 92 9.21 0.17 -6.15
C LEU A 92 9.83 -0.09 -4.77
N PRO A 93 11.13 0.22 -4.60
CA PRO A 93 11.83 0.00 -3.34
C PRO A 93 11.12 0.71 -2.19
N GLY A 94 11.08 0.04 -1.06
CA GLY A 94 10.60 0.59 0.20
C GLY A 94 11.64 0.45 1.29
N ARG A 95 11.23 0.78 2.50
CA ARG A 95 11.98 0.51 3.72
C ARG A 95 11.05 -0.06 4.77
N ARG A 96 11.62 -0.86 5.66
CA ARG A 96 10.91 -1.31 6.84
C ARG A 96 10.75 -0.13 7.80
N VAL A 97 9.52 0.10 8.23
CA VAL A 97 9.16 1.14 9.19
C VAL A 97 8.61 0.46 10.43
N ALA A 98 9.17 0.77 11.59
CA ALA A 98 8.66 0.29 12.87
C ALA A 98 7.33 0.98 13.21
N GLY A 99 6.41 0.23 13.79
CA GLY A 99 5.10 0.73 14.18
C GLY A 99 4.06 -0.38 14.20
N GLU A 100 2.84 0.01 14.57
CA GLU A 100 1.67 -0.87 14.50
C GLU A 100 1.08 -0.82 13.08
N ASN A 101 0.75 -1.97 12.50
CA ASN A 101 0.43 -2.12 11.07
C ASN A 101 -1.07 -2.30 10.77
N HIS A 102 -1.95 -2.22 11.75
CA HIS A 102 -3.38 -2.39 11.48
C HIS A 102 -3.88 -1.28 10.54
N GLY A 103 -4.47 -1.69 9.42
CA GLY A 103 -4.98 -0.79 8.39
C GLY A 103 -3.95 -0.30 7.36
N VAL A 104 -2.73 -0.84 7.34
CA VAL A 104 -1.70 -0.53 6.32
C VAL A 104 -2.22 -0.76 4.90
N GLY A 105 -2.80 -1.94 4.64
CA GLY A 105 -3.34 -2.29 3.32
C GLY A 105 -4.44 -1.32 2.86
N CYS A 106 -5.48 -1.13 3.68
CA CYS A 106 -6.57 -0.21 3.37
C CYS A 106 -6.06 1.23 3.16
N THR A 107 -5.10 1.67 3.97
CA THR A 107 -4.49 3.00 3.85
C THR A 107 -3.72 3.13 2.53
N TYR A 108 -2.99 2.10 2.11
CA TYR A 108 -2.30 2.07 0.83
C TYR A 108 -3.29 2.23 -0.33
N SER A 109 -4.32 1.38 -0.36
CA SER A 109 -5.32 1.33 -1.43
C SER A 109 -6.13 2.63 -1.52
N ALA A 110 -6.48 3.22 -0.36
CA ALA A 110 -7.13 4.52 -0.31
C ALA A 110 -6.23 5.65 -0.82
N ALA A 111 -4.96 5.70 -0.39
CA ALA A 111 -4.00 6.70 -0.85
C ALA A 111 -3.72 6.57 -2.35
N LEU A 112 -3.56 5.34 -2.86
CA LEU A 112 -3.39 5.06 -4.28
C LEU A 112 -4.59 5.59 -5.09
N THR A 113 -5.81 5.30 -4.63
CA THR A 113 -7.04 5.79 -5.25
C THR A 113 -7.08 7.31 -5.31
N ALA A 114 -6.74 7.98 -4.20
CA ALA A 114 -6.74 9.44 -4.13
C ALA A 114 -5.70 10.08 -5.08
N PHE A 115 -4.49 9.50 -5.19
CA PHE A 115 -3.47 10.03 -6.10
C PHE A 115 -3.81 9.78 -7.58
N LEU A 116 -4.40 8.62 -7.91
CA LEU A 116 -4.91 8.35 -9.25
C LEU A 116 -6.03 9.33 -9.62
N ALA A 117 -7.00 9.54 -8.72
CA ALA A 117 -8.08 10.51 -8.92
C ALA A 117 -7.57 11.95 -9.08
N SER A 118 -6.43 12.28 -8.47
CA SER A 118 -5.74 13.56 -8.62
C SER A 118 -4.90 13.68 -9.90
N GLY A 119 -5.01 12.71 -10.83
CA GLY A 119 -4.32 12.75 -12.13
C GLY A 119 -2.87 12.27 -12.11
N CYS A 120 -2.38 11.63 -11.03
CA CYS A 120 -1.05 11.03 -11.05
C CYS A 120 -1.03 9.80 -11.98
N SER A 121 0.10 9.57 -12.65
CA SER A 121 0.32 8.29 -13.35
C SER A 121 0.39 7.14 -12.33
N LEU A 122 0.09 5.91 -12.75
CA LEU A 122 0.07 4.76 -11.86
C LEU A 122 1.41 4.54 -11.10
N PRO A 123 2.60 4.61 -11.72
CA PRO A 123 3.86 4.54 -10.98
C PRO A 123 4.06 5.70 -9.99
N GLN A 124 3.59 6.90 -10.30
CA GLN A 124 3.67 8.05 -9.38
C GLN A 124 2.72 7.86 -8.20
N ALA A 125 1.48 7.45 -8.46
CA ALA A 125 0.47 7.19 -7.45
C ALA A 125 0.91 6.08 -6.49
N ALA A 126 1.47 4.99 -7.00
CA ALA A 126 2.00 3.88 -6.19
C ALA A 126 3.14 4.33 -5.26
N ARG A 127 4.12 5.08 -5.78
CA ARG A 127 5.22 5.63 -4.95
C ARG A 127 4.71 6.59 -3.87
N ARG A 128 3.75 7.44 -4.21
CA ARG A 128 3.14 8.40 -3.27
C ARG A 128 2.29 7.68 -2.21
N ALA A 129 1.52 6.68 -2.59
CA ALA A 129 0.74 5.84 -1.67
C ALA A 129 1.65 5.10 -0.69
N LYS A 130 2.75 4.50 -1.18
CA LYS A 130 3.76 3.86 -0.34
C LYS A 130 4.34 4.82 0.70
N ARG A 131 4.76 6.01 0.26
CA ARG A 131 5.27 7.06 1.16
C ARG A 131 4.22 7.54 2.17
N PHE A 132 2.96 7.67 1.75
CA PHE A 132 1.87 8.04 2.64
C PHE A 132 1.70 7.01 3.77
N VAL A 133 1.72 5.72 3.42
CA VAL A 133 1.65 4.63 4.39
C VAL A 133 2.86 4.59 5.31
N GLU A 134 4.07 4.84 4.82
CA GLU A 134 5.26 4.95 5.68
C GLU A 134 5.09 6.03 6.77
N TYR A 135 4.57 7.21 6.41
CA TYR A 135 4.26 8.24 7.40
C TYR A 135 3.15 7.83 8.36
N ALA A 136 2.12 7.14 7.86
CA ALA A 136 1.03 6.66 8.69
C ALA A 136 1.50 5.62 9.72
N LEU A 137 2.43 4.74 9.32
CA LEU A 137 3.11 3.78 10.20
C LEU A 137 3.96 4.49 11.28
N LEU A 138 4.73 5.50 10.91
CA LEU A 138 5.53 6.29 11.87
C LEU A 138 4.67 6.97 12.94
N GLY A 139 3.43 7.35 12.59
CA GLY A 139 2.48 7.91 13.53
C GLY A 139 1.53 6.90 14.16
N SER A 140 1.76 5.59 13.97
CA SER A 140 0.90 4.53 14.53
C SER A 140 0.80 4.64 16.05
N MET A 141 -0.31 4.16 16.60
CA MET A 141 -0.62 4.31 18.02
C MET A 141 -1.02 2.98 18.61
N ARG A 142 -0.50 2.68 19.80
CA ARG A 142 -0.93 1.51 20.55
C ARG A 142 -2.27 1.81 21.22
N VAL A 143 -3.32 1.12 20.78
CA VAL A 143 -4.68 1.25 21.31
C VAL A 143 -5.18 -0.13 21.71
N GLY A 144 -5.59 -0.28 22.97
CA GLY A 144 -6.04 -1.57 23.50
C GLY A 144 -4.92 -2.62 23.57
N ARG A 145 -5.28 -3.89 23.40
CA ARG A 145 -4.38 -5.04 23.57
C ARG A 145 -3.93 -5.69 22.26
N GLY A 146 -4.57 -5.36 21.14
CA GLY A 146 -4.25 -5.90 19.81
C GLY A 146 -3.21 -5.05 19.07
N VAL A 147 -3.02 -5.37 17.78
CA VAL A 147 -2.20 -4.56 16.87
C VAL A 147 -2.84 -3.18 16.72
N GLY A 148 -2.06 -2.14 16.97
CA GLY A 148 -2.52 -0.75 16.89
C GLY A 148 -2.76 -0.26 15.45
N PRO A 149 -3.64 0.74 15.26
CA PRO A 149 -3.86 1.34 13.95
C PRO A 149 -2.71 2.26 13.54
N VAL A 150 -2.48 2.35 12.23
CA VAL A 150 -1.72 3.45 11.62
C VAL A 150 -2.43 4.78 11.82
N SER A 151 -1.69 5.90 11.73
CA SER A 151 -2.28 7.24 11.76
C SER A 151 -2.24 7.92 10.39
N GLN A 152 -3.36 7.88 9.66
CA GLN A 152 -3.48 8.49 8.32
C GLN A 152 -3.21 10.01 8.34
N ALA A 153 -3.41 10.67 9.49
CA ALA A 153 -3.15 12.09 9.67
C ALA A 153 -1.73 12.42 10.13
N ALA A 154 -0.84 11.44 10.31
CA ALA A 154 0.49 11.63 10.89
C ALA A 154 1.32 12.69 10.14
N HIS A 155 1.38 12.59 8.81
CA HIS A 155 2.14 13.52 7.98
C HIS A 155 1.59 14.95 8.09
N LEU A 156 0.28 15.11 7.91
CA LEU A 156 -0.42 16.40 8.02
C LEU A 156 -0.19 17.06 9.38
N ARG A 157 -0.29 16.28 10.46
CA ARG A 157 -0.04 16.78 11.83
C ARG A 157 1.42 17.21 12.03
N ALA A 158 2.38 16.48 11.45
CA ALA A 158 3.78 16.84 11.53
C ALA A 158 4.07 18.15 10.76
N GLU A 159 3.51 18.32 9.56
CA GLU A 159 3.63 19.57 8.79
C GLU A 159 2.97 20.75 9.51
N ALA A 160 1.76 20.58 10.03
CA ALA A 160 1.07 21.62 10.79
C ALA A 160 1.87 22.07 12.03
N LYS A 161 2.53 21.13 12.73
CA LYS A 161 3.42 21.46 13.86
C LYS A 161 4.65 22.25 13.41
N ARG A 162 5.29 21.86 12.29
CA ARG A 162 6.45 22.60 11.73
C ARG A 162 6.07 24.02 11.33
N TYR A 163 4.96 24.17 10.62
CA TYR A 163 4.45 25.48 10.20
C TYR A 163 4.18 26.38 11.42
N ARG A 164 3.47 25.86 12.44
CA ARG A 164 3.24 26.61 13.70
C ARG A 164 4.54 26.99 14.40
N ALA A 165 5.53 26.11 14.42
CA ALA A 165 6.83 26.41 15.01
C ALA A 165 7.52 27.56 14.27
N GLN A 166 7.46 27.57 12.92
CA GLN A 166 8.00 28.65 12.09
C GLN A 166 7.28 29.99 12.33
N CYS A 167 5.95 29.99 12.39
CA CYS A 167 5.18 31.21 12.67
C CYS A 167 5.39 31.76 14.10
N ASN A 168 5.78 30.89 15.04
CA ASN A 168 5.99 31.27 16.44
C ASN A 168 7.46 31.58 16.77
N VAL A 169 8.38 31.56 15.80
CA VAL A 169 9.70 32.16 15.97
C VAL A 169 9.47 33.68 15.95
N PRO A 170 9.64 34.41 17.07
CA PRO A 170 9.61 35.86 17.00
C PRO A 170 10.69 36.31 16.00
N ASP A 171 10.35 37.27 15.13
CA ASP A 171 11.31 37.89 14.22
C ASP A 171 12.60 38.16 15.00
N ALA A 172 13.68 37.47 14.64
CA ALA A 172 14.99 37.69 15.22
C ALA A 172 15.81 38.59 14.28
N PRO A 173 15.64 39.91 14.33
CA PRO A 173 16.68 40.83 13.92
C PRO A 173 17.11 41.66 15.14
N ASP A 174 17.74 41.07 16.17
CA ASP A 174 18.32 41.86 17.28
C ASP A 174 19.35 41.10 18.16
N TYR A 175 20.09 40.11 17.62
CA TYR A 175 21.19 39.43 18.36
C TYR A 175 22.51 39.34 17.59
N LEU A 176 22.74 40.26 16.63
CA LEU A 176 24.02 40.42 15.93
C LEU A 176 24.43 41.91 15.87
N LEU A 177 24.45 42.58 17.01
CA LEU A 177 25.17 43.84 17.22
C LEU A 177 26.12 43.68 18.41
#